data_AF-A0AAV3F113-F1
#
_entry.id   AF-A0AAV3F113-F1
#
_cell.length_a   1.000
_cell.length_b   1.000
_cell.length_c   1.000
_cell.angle_alpha   90.00
_cell.angle_beta   90.00
_cell.angle_gamma   90.00
#
_symmetry.space_group_name_H-M   'P 1'
#
loop_
_entity.id
_entity.type
_entity.pdbx_description
1 polymer ?
#
loop_
_entity_poly.entity_id
_entity_poly.type
_entity_poly.pdbx_seq_one_letter_code
_entity_poly.pdbx_strand_id
1 'polypeptide(L)'
;MRYKITELEQIDFNTIPWEFLVHYNGRADDLPPLLDQAISSDIRDSRYALFSLANNIEHKGGVITTTPVVLIRLFQLSKETPYNQDMLLRVILKVAKAIGFQWELFRDSNEFDNIPSIQELYSTQSSFLWPEFETREQDAMIWAATDMQKVFDYAWYYTKEVLCAYQPVLEQLVARDDIEQGLIYDILTVVKMVKNQQRNIISLDKTWTSEHLKYVIVEDTYLEDFLTNLTPEITRFLSFDANGNQPLLKEYIRRSRIEITNGTALVLVLLDKETNEFIGSCGLSDINEESVEIGLWIKTSKQSKGYGTEITKKLIEITKSEINTSSILYAVEKGNEASVSIPNKFGFIHAYDFIIEPSPLKNRMREMQQFILTL
;
A
#
# COMPACT_ATOMS: atom_id res chain seq x y z
N MET A 1 -4.69 -17.54 1.48
CA MET A 1 -3.63 -17.34 2.49
C MET A 1 -3.08 -18.71 2.85
N ARG A 2 -1.78 -18.92 2.70
CA ARG A 2 -1.12 -20.20 2.91
C ARG A 2 -0.73 -20.45 4.37
N TYR A 3 -0.35 -19.39 5.10
CA TYR A 3 0.14 -19.50 6.47
C TYR A 3 -0.85 -18.93 7.47
N LYS A 4 -0.91 -19.54 8.65
CA LYS A 4 -1.56 -18.97 9.83
C LYS A 4 -0.54 -18.29 10.73
N ILE A 5 -0.94 -17.22 11.44
CA ILE A 5 -0.08 -16.57 12.43
C ILE A 5 0.50 -17.58 13.43
N THR A 6 -0.33 -18.51 13.92
CA THR A 6 0.08 -19.54 14.88
C THR A 6 1.22 -20.44 14.39
N GLU A 7 1.36 -20.63 13.08
CA GLU A 7 2.44 -21.41 12.49
C GLU A 7 3.72 -20.57 12.37
N LEU A 8 3.58 -19.30 11.96
CA LEU A 8 4.70 -18.36 11.87
C LEU A 8 5.29 -18.01 13.25
N GLU A 9 4.45 -18.00 14.29
CA GLU A 9 4.86 -17.74 15.67
C GLU A 9 5.63 -18.90 16.33
N GLN A 10 5.64 -20.09 15.71
CA GLN A 10 6.40 -21.24 16.20
C GLN A 10 7.86 -21.26 15.72
N ILE A 11 8.28 -20.30 14.90
CA ILE A 11 9.66 -20.23 14.39
C ILE A 11 10.61 -19.91 15.56
N ASP A 12 11.55 -20.83 15.82
CA ASP A 12 12.64 -20.60 16.78
C ASP A 12 13.80 -19.86 16.09
N PHE A 13 13.88 -18.56 16.33
CA PHE A 13 14.88 -17.67 15.74
C PHE A 13 16.33 -18.02 16.13
N ASN A 14 16.54 -18.80 17.20
CA ASN A 14 17.88 -19.26 17.61
C ASN A 14 18.40 -20.42 16.75
N THR A 15 17.51 -21.08 15.98
CA THR A 15 17.86 -22.22 15.12
C THR A 15 18.18 -21.79 13.69
N ILE A 16 17.99 -20.52 13.37
CA ILE A 16 18.22 -19.97 12.03
C ILE A 16 19.73 -19.77 11.85
N PRO A 17 20.35 -20.35 10.80
CA PRO A 17 21.78 -20.22 10.54
C PRO A 17 22.09 -18.88 9.85
N TRP A 18 22.03 -17.80 10.61
CA TRP A 18 22.17 -16.42 10.13
C TRP A 18 23.49 -16.15 9.40
N GLU A 19 24.58 -16.81 9.80
CA GLU A 19 25.91 -16.71 9.21
C GLU A 19 25.99 -17.23 7.76
N PHE A 20 25.03 -18.07 7.35
CA PHE A 20 24.91 -18.60 6.00
C PHE A 20 23.80 -17.93 5.19
N LEU A 21 23.06 -16.99 5.77
CA LEU A 21 22.05 -16.21 5.06
C LEU A 21 22.61 -14.84 4.65
N VAL A 22 21.91 -14.18 3.74
CA VAL A 22 22.30 -12.85 3.26
C VAL A 22 21.15 -11.84 3.33
N HIS A 23 21.54 -10.59 3.48
CA HIS A 23 20.69 -9.42 3.29
C HIS A 23 21.40 -8.43 2.35
N TYR A 24 20.84 -7.25 2.11
CA TYR A 24 21.38 -6.31 1.10
C TYR A 24 22.78 -5.76 1.38
N ASN A 25 23.32 -5.96 2.58
CA ASN A 25 24.62 -5.42 3.01
C ASN A 25 25.65 -6.52 3.34
N GLY A 26 25.36 -7.78 3.02
CA GLY A 26 26.28 -8.89 3.23
C GLY A 26 25.62 -10.11 3.88
N ARG A 27 26.41 -10.84 4.67
CA ARG A 27 25.94 -11.95 5.50
C ARG A 27 25.06 -11.44 6.63
N ALA A 28 24.15 -12.29 7.08
CA ALA A 28 23.06 -11.93 7.99
C ALA A 28 23.32 -12.22 9.46
N ASP A 29 24.57 -12.47 9.84
CA ASP A 29 25.03 -12.69 11.22
C ASP A 29 24.85 -11.45 12.11
N ASP A 30 24.66 -10.26 11.52
CA ASP A 30 24.33 -9.02 12.21
C ASP A 30 22.83 -8.91 12.60
N LEU A 31 21.93 -9.69 12.00
CA LEU A 31 20.49 -9.55 12.21
C LEU A 31 20.04 -9.95 13.61
N PRO A 32 20.51 -11.06 14.22
CA PRO A 32 20.12 -11.43 15.58
C PRO A 32 20.37 -10.34 16.64
N PRO A 33 21.59 -9.78 16.78
CA PRO A 33 21.81 -8.73 17.77
C PRO A 33 21.01 -7.45 17.46
N LEU A 34 20.75 -7.13 16.18
CA LEU A 34 19.88 -6.02 15.82
C LEU A 34 18.42 -6.27 16.23
N LEU A 35 17.91 -7.50 16.08
CA LEU A 35 16.55 -7.86 16.49
C LEU A 35 16.36 -7.80 18.00
N ASP A 36 17.37 -8.22 18.77
CA ASP A 36 17.36 -8.08 20.24
C ASP A 36 17.41 -6.61 20.66
N GLN A 37 18.26 -5.81 19.99
CA GLN A 37 18.39 -4.38 20.27
C GLN A 37 17.13 -3.58 19.89
N ALA A 38 16.34 -4.04 18.92
CA ALA A 38 15.13 -3.35 18.44
C ALA A 38 14.08 -3.12 19.55
N ILE A 39 14.03 -3.96 20.59
CA ILE A 39 13.16 -3.81 21.77
C ILE A 39 13.87 -3.28 23.02
N SER A 40 15.12 -2.82 22.89
CA SER A 40 15.86 -2.24 23.99
C SER A 40 15.10 -1.08 24.63
N SER A 41 15.20 -0.97 25.96
CA SER A 41 14.70 0.18 26.70
C SER A 41 15.47 1.47 26.40
N ASP A 42 16.70 1.38 25.86
CA ASP A 42 17.38 2.57 25.31
C ASP A 42 16.79 2.89 23.92
N ILE A 43 16.07 4.01 23.87
CA ILE A 43 15.35 4.48 22.68
C ILE A 43 16.29 4.70 21.49
N ARG A 44 17.55 5.12 21.72
CA ARG A 44 18.50 5.37 20.63
C ARG A 44 19.02 4.08 20.05
N ASP A 45 19.30 3.10 20.91
CA ASP A 45 19.74 1.77 20.51
C ASP A 45 18.66 1.06 19.69
N SER A 46 17.42 1.06 20.20
CA SER A 46 16.26 0.51 19.49
C SER A 46 16.05 1.19 18.13
N ARG A 47 16.15 2.53 18.06
CA ARG A 47 15.98 3.28 16.82
C ARG A 47 17.10 2.99 15.81
N TYR A 48 18.35 2.89 16.27
CA TYR A 48 19.48 2.51 15.42
C TYR A 48 19.28 1.11 14.84
N ALA A 49 18.89 0.16 15.68
CA ALA A 49 18.65 -1.22 15.27
C ALA A 49 17.54 -1.32 14.21
N LEU A 50 16.39 -0.67 14.44
CA LEU A 50 15.28 -0.63 13.47
C LEU A 50 15.70 0.04 12.15
N PHE A 51 16.51 1.09 12.20
CA PHE A 51 17.04 1.75 11.01
C PHE A 51 17.96 0.81 10.21
N SER A 52 18.87 0.11 10.88
CA SER A 52 19.78 -0.87 10.26
C SER A 52 19.00 -2.02 9.64
N LEU A 53 18.04 -2.60 10.38
CA LEU A 53 17.15 -3.66 9.88
C LEU A 53 16.42 -3.23 8.61
N ALA A 54 15.86 -2.02 8.59
CA ALA A 54 15.15 -1.50 7.42
C ALA A 54 16.02 -1.43 6.16
N ASN A 55 17.31 -1.15 6.29
CA ASN A 55 18.26 -1.09 5.17
C ASN A 55 18.85 -2.46 4.81
N ASN A 56 18.85 -3.40 5.74
CA ASN A 56 19.28 -4.77 5.50
C ASN A 56 18.21 -5.53 4.71
N ILE A 57 16.93 -5.40 5.06
CA ILE A 57 15.86 -6.26 4.52
C ILE A 57 15.08 -5.65 3.33
N GLU A 58 15.28 -4.38 3.01
CA GLU A 58 14.64 -3.75 1.86
C GLU A 58 15.59 -2.76 1.19
N HIS A 59 15.70 -2.85 -0.14
CA HIS A 59 16.46 -1.89 -0.93
C HIS A 59 15.79 -1.58 -2.28
N LYS A 60 15.48 -0.29 -2.52
CA LYS A 60 14.98 0.25 -3.80
C LYS A 60 13.74 -0.47 -4.35
N GLY A 61 12.79 -0.84 -3.48
CA GLY A 61 11.57 -1.54 -3.83
C GLY A 61 11.74 -3.05 -3.96
N GLY A 62 12.86 -3.61 -3.51
CA GLY A 62 13.15 -5.04 -3.48
C GLY A 62 13.27 -5.59 -2.06
N VAL A 63 12.92 -6.87 -1.91
CA VAL A 63 13.08 -7.65 -0.68
C VAL A 63 13.98 -8.86 -0.94
N ILE A 64 14.60 -9.38 0.10
CA ILE A 64 15.53 -10.54 0.05
C ILE A 64 15.08 -11.66 0.99
N THR A 65 15.60 -12.89 0.87
CA THR A 65 15.10 -14.09 1.56
C THR A 65 15.10 -14.02 3.09
N THR A 66 15.90 -13.14 3.70
CA THR A 66 15.85 -12.85 5.15
C THR A 66 14.70 -11.93 5.56
N THR A 67 14.15 -11.14 4.64
CA THR A 67 13.03 -10.20 4.86
C THR A 67 11.80 -10.83 5.50
N PRO A 68 11.21 -11.92 4.97
CA PRO A 68 10.00 -12.48 5.55
C PRO A 68 10.23 -13.00 6.97
N VAL A 69 11.42 -13.54 7.26
CA VAL A 69 11.81 -14.02 8.59
C VAL A 69 11.94 -12.86 9.58
N VAL A 70 12.67 -11.80 9.19
CA VAL A 70 12.79 -10.58 10.00
C VAL A 70 11.43 -9.93 10.22
N LEU A 71 10.58 -9.88 9.19
CA LEU A 71 9.24 -9.30 9.28
C LEU A 71 8.37 -10.04 10.30
N ILE A 72 8.41 -11.38 10.34
CA ILE A 72 7.74 -12.18 11.39
C ILE A 72 8.21 -11.74 12.76
N ARG A 73 9.53 -11.59 12.96
CA ARG A 73 10.07 -11.14 14.25
C ARG A 73 9.59 -9.73 14.58
N LEU A 74 9.62 -8.79 13.64
CA LEU A 74 9.14 -7.43 13.85
C LEU A 74 7.67 -7.39 14.31
N PHE A 75 6.81 -8.25 13.75
CA PHE A 75 5.42 -8.37 14.21
C PHE A 75 5.27 -9.03 15.59
N GLN A 76 6.16 -9.93 15.98
CA GLN A 76 6.19 -10.45 17.36
C GLN A 76 6.60 -9.34 18.33
N LEU A 77 7.67 -8.62 17.99
CA LEU A 77 8.21 -7.52 18.81
C LEU A 77 7.21 -6.36 18.93
N SER A 78 6.37 -6.11 17.93
CA SER A 78 5.35 -5.05 18.01
C SER A 78 4.31 -5.28 19.11
N LYS A 79 4.14 -6.52 19.58
CA LYS A 79 3.26 -6.87 20.71
C LYS A 79 3.89 -6.53 22.06
N GLU A 80 5.21 -6.40 22.10
CA GLU A 80 5.99 -6.25 23.33
C GLU A 80 6.59 -4.86 23.47
N THR A 81 6.76 -4.12 22.36
CA THR A 81 7.55 -2.88 22.35
C THR A 81 6.86 -1.73 23.11
N PRO A 82 7.49 -1.17 24.16
CA PRO A 82 6.97 0.03 24.81
C PRO A 82 7.40 1.32 24.08
N TYR A 83 8.43 1.27 23.23
CA TYR A 83 9.07 2.43 22.59
C TYR A 83 9.20 2.27 21.06
N ASN A 84 9.40 3.38 20.33
CA ASN A 84 9.69 3.39 18.88
C ASN A 84 8.71 2.61 17.96
N GLN A 85 7.43 2.44 18.34
CA GLN A 85 6.41 1.82 17.49
C GLN A 85 6.29 2.53 16.13
N ASP A 86 6.41 3.86 16.09
CA ASP A 86 6.50 4.65 14.86
C ASP A 86 7.60 4.15 13.92
N MET A 87 8.79 3.88 14.46
CA MET A 87 9.93 3.44 13.68
C MET A 87 9.74 2.00 13.20
N LEU A 88 9.22 1.11 14.05
CA LEU A 88 8.88 -0.26 13.68
C LEU A 88 7.85 -0.29 12.55
N LEU A 89 6.79 0.51 12.66
CA LEU A 89 5.76 0.64 11.63
C LEU A 89 6.33 1.20 10.31
N ARG A 90 7.30 2.12 10.36
CA ARG A 90 8.01 2.58 9.15
C ARG A 90 8.80 1.47 8.47
N VAL A 91 9.45 0.59 9.24
CA VAL A 91 10.15 -0.58 8.67
C VAL A 91 9.16 -1.49 7.97
N ILE A 92 8.04 -1.81 8.64
CA ILE A 92 6.98 -2.65 8.05
C ILE A 92 6.39 -2.00 6.81
N LEU A 93 6.11 -0.69 6.86
CA LEU A 93 5.58 0.06 5.73
C LEU A 93 6.54 0.09 4.54
N LYS A 94 7.84 0.22 4.79
CA LYS A 94 8.88 0.15 3.75
C LYS A 94 8.83 -1.19 3.02
N VAL A 95 8.76 -2.30 3.77
CA VAL A 95 8.63 -3.65 3.23
C VAL A 95 7.29 -3.83 2.51
N ALA A 96 6.17 -3.39 3.09
CA ALA A 96 4.86 -3.47 2.47
C ALA A 96 4.84 -2.74 1.11
N LYS A 97 5.37 -1.51 1.04
CA LYS A 97 5.49 -0.74 -0.22
C LYS A 97 6.30 -1.48 -1.28
N ALA A 98 7.38 -2.17 -0.92
CA ALA A 98 8.14 -3.01 -1.86
C ALA A 98 7.28 -4.18 -2.41
N ILE A 99 6.45 -4.80 -1.57
CA ILE A 99 5.53 -5.85 -2.00
C ILE A 99 4.44 -5.32 -2.92
N GLY A 100 3.84 -4.17 -2.59
CA GLY A 100 2.85 -3.50 -3.44
C GLY A 100 3.43 -3.08 -4.80
N PHE A 101 4.66 -2.58 -4.83
CA PHE A 101 5.34 -2.13 -6.05
C PHE A 101 5.49 -3.25 -7.10
N GLN A 102 5.76 -4.48 -6.66
CA GLN A 102 5.95 -5.63 -7.55
C GLN A 102 4.68 -6.47 -7.75
N TRP A 103 3.55 -6.08 -7.17
CA TRP A 103 2.33 -6.90 -7.16
C TRP A 103 1.81 -7.25 -8.56
N GLU A 104 1.84 -6.29 -9.50
CA GLU A 104 1.38 -6.51 -10.88
C GLU A 104 2.18 -7.59 -11.61
N LEU A 105 3.44 -7.82 -11.25
CA LEU A 105 4.31 -8.84 -11.86
C LEU A 105 3.82 -10.25 -11.54
N PHE A 106 3.30 -10.45 -10.33
CA PHE A 106 3.07 -11.78 -9.76
C PHE A 106 1.60 -12.15 -9.55
N ARG A 107 0.67 -11.20 -9.61
CA ARG A 107 -0.73 -11.44 -9.19
C ARG A 107 -1.46 -12.57 -9.94
N ASP A 108 -1.09 -12.80 -11.21
CA ASP A 108 -1.71 -13.78 -12.11
C ASP A 108 -0.73 -14.92 -12.42
N SER A 109 0.39 -15.03 -11.69
CA SER A 109 1.40 -16.06 -11.90
C SER A 109 1.05 -17.36 -11.18
N ASN A 110 1.47 -18.48 -11.76
CA ASN A 110 1.43 -19.82 -11.16
C ASN A 110 2.82 -20.27 -10.66
N GLU A 111 3.79 -19.35 -10.66
CA GLU A 111 5.19 -19.63 -10.30
C GLU A 111 5.33 -20.14 -8.87
N PHE A 112 4.40 -19.76 -8.00
CA PHE A 112 4.43 -20.09 -6.58
C PHE A 112 3.51 -21.26 -6.18
N ASP A 113 2.87 -21.95 -7.13
CA ASP A 113 1.91 -23.02 -6.83
C ASP A 113 2.57 -24.19 -6.07
N ASN A 114 3.85 -24.46 -6.34
CA ASN A 114 4.64 -25.54 -5.75
C ASN A 114 5.83 -25.03 -4.93
N ILE A 115 5.81 -23.76 -4.49
CA ILE A 115 6.90 -23.22 -3.70
C ILE A 115 6.97 -23.93 -2.33
N PRO A 116 8.17 -24.23 -1.78
CA PRO A 116 8.32 -24.88 -0.48
C PRO A 116 7.69 -24.10 0.69
N SER A 117 7.77 -24.64 1.90
CA SER A 117 7.38 -23.89 3.10
C SER A 117 8.42 -22.82 3.44
N ILE A 118 8.02 -21.75 4.12
CA ILE A 118 8.92 -20.67 4.54
C ILE A 118 10.12 -21.17 5.37
N GLN A 119 9.97 -22.27 6.13
CA GLN A 119 11.04 -22.92 6.87
C GLN A 119 12.20 -23.39 5.96
N GLU A 120 11.92 -23.70 4.70
CA GLU A 120 12.95 -24.10 3.72
C GLU A 120 13.81 -22.92 3.27
N LEU A 121 13.50 -21.68 3.65
CA LEU A 121 14.41 -20.55 3.43
C LEU A 121 15.69 -20.67 4.27
N TYR A 122 15.63 -21.39 5.39
CA TYR A 122 16.71 -21.47 6.37
C TYR A 122 16.97 -22.90 6.88
N SER A 123 16.39 -23.91 6.22
CA SER A 123 16.70 -25.32 6.50
C SER A 123 18.12 -25.68 6.05
N THR A 124 18.69 -26.75 6.59
CA THR A 124 19.99 -27.27 6.16
C THR A 124 20.03 -27.70 4.68
N GLN A 125 18.88 -27.84 4.03
CA GLN A 125 18.74 -28.20 2.62
C GLN A 125 18.45 -26.99 1.72
N SER A 126 18.36 -25.79 2.30
CA SER A 126 17.99 -24.60 1.57
C SER A 126 19.02 -24.22 0.51
N SER A 127 18.54 -23.95 -0.71
CA SER A 127 19.39 -23.44 -1.78
C SER A 127 19.86 -21.99 -1.57
N PHE A 128 19.43 -21.35 -0.48
CA PHE A 128 19.77 -19.97 -0.15
C PHE A 128 20.90 -19.84 0.89
N LEU A 129 21.36 -20.97 1.45
CA LEU A 129 22.52 -20.96 2.36
C LEU A 129 23.80 -20.78 1.56
N TRP A 130 24.58 -19.78 1.94
CA TRP A 130 25.94 -19.58 1.48
C TRP A 130 26.88 -20.55 2.20
N PRO A 131 28.00 -20.94 1.55
CA PRO A 131 29.04 -21.71 2.21
C PRO A 131 29.67 -20.91 3.36
N GLU A 132 30.49 -21.59 4.16
CA GLU A 132 31.29 -20.96 5.20
C GLU A 132 32.09 -19.77 4.66
N PHE A 133 32.18 -18.70 5.46
CA PHE A 133 32.89 -17.51 5.07
C PHE A 133 34.39 -17.78 5.02
N GLU A 134 35.00 -17.53 3.85
CA GLU A 134 36.45 -17.60 3.67
C GLU A 134 37.05 -16.21 3.42
N THR A 135 36.56 -15.50 2.39
CA THR A 135 37.03 -14.16 2.00
C THR A 135 35.91 -13.31 1.39
N ARG A 136 36.07 -11.99 1.39
CA ARG A 136 35.12 -11.08 0.76
C ARG A 136 35.06 -11.24 -0.76
N GLU A 137 36.19 -11.57 -1.37
CA GLU A 137 36.30 -11.83 -2.81
C GLU A 137 35.47 -13.07 -3.20
N GLN A 138 35.50 -14.13 -2.39
CA GLN A 138 34.69 -15.33 -2.61
C GLN A 138 33.19 -15.06 -2.45
N ASP A 139 32.80 -14.34 -1.40
CA ASP A 139 31.40 -13.91 -1.22
C ASP A 139 30.89 -13.06 -2.39
N ALA A 140 31.72 -12.18 -2.94
CA ALA A 140 31.37 -11.41 -4.14
C ALA A 140 31.20 -12.31 -5.39
N MET A 141 32.00 -13.37 -5.52
CA MET A 141 31.83 -14.38 -6.58
C MET A 141 30.55 -15.19 -6.39
N ILE A 142 30.24 -15.59 -5.16
CA ILE A 142 28.99 -16.31 -4.83
C ILE A 142 27.78 -15.44 -5.16
N TRP A 143 27.78 -14.18 -4.75
CA TRP A 143 26.72 -13.22 -5.09
C TRP A 143 26.52 -13.12 -6.60
N ALA A 144 27.61 -12.97 -7.37
CA ALA A 144 27.55 -12.86 -8.83
C ALA A 144 27.08 -14.15 -9.52
N ALA A 145 27.30 -15.31 -8.91
CA ALA A 145 26.87 -16.61 -9.43
C ALA A 145 25.48 -17.04 -8.93
N THR A 146 24.91 -16.35 -7.93
CA THR A 146 23.61 -16.69 -7.34
C THR A 146 22.48 -16.34 -8.30
N ASP A 147 21.49 -17.22 -8.39
CA ASP A 147 20.22 -16.90 -9.05
C ASP A 147 19.43 -15.89 -8.21
N MET A 148 19.79 -14.62 -8.35
CA MET A 148 19.18 -13.53 -7.61
C MET A 148 17.70 -13.33 -7.96
N GLN A 149 17.27 -13.74 -9.16
CA GLN A 149 15.86 -13.69 -9.54
C GLN A 149 15.05 -14.62 -8.63
N LYS A 150 15.47 -15.89 -8.51
CA LYS A 150 14.84 -16.84 -7.58
C LYS A 150 14.85 -16.34 -6.12
N VAL A 151 15.95 -15.73 -5.68
CA VAL A 151 16.06 -15.13 -4.33
C VAL A 151 14.98 -14.06 -4.12
N PHE A 152 14.86 -13.11 -5.07
CA PHE A 152 13.92 -12.01 -4.96
C PHE A 152 12.46 -12.46 -5.10
N ASP A 153 12.16 -13.40 -5.99
CA ASP A 153 10.80 -13.90 -6.22
C ASP A 153 10.28 -14.68 -5.00
N TYR A 154 11.12 -15.53 -4.41
CA TYR A 154 10.79 -16.25 -3.18
C TYR A 154 10.63 -15.28 -2.02
N ALA A 155 11.54 -14.31 -1.88
CA ALA A 155 11.44 -13.27 -0.87
C ALA A 155 10.14 -12.48 -0.98
N TRP A 156 9.75 -12.07 -2.19
CA TRP A 156 8.50 -11.36 -2.44
C TRP A 156 7.30 -12.21 -2.01
N TYR A 157 7.21 -13.45 -2.48
CA TYR A 157 6.09 -14.35 -2.19
C TYR A 157 5.90 -14.55 -0.67
N TYR A 158 6.95 -14.96 0.03
CA TYR A 158 6.85 -15.23 1.47
C TYR A 158 6.58 -13.94 2.26
N THR A 159 7.16 -12.80 1.86
CA THR A 159 6.91 -11.53 2.54
C THR A 159 5.46 -11.09 2.38
N LYS A 160 4.87 -11.23 1.19
CA LYS A 160 3.44 -11.00 0.95
C LYS A 160 2.57 -11.90 1.83
N GLU A 161 2.89 -13.19 1.91
CA GLU A 161 2.12 -14.13 2.74
C GLU A 161 2.23 -13.80 4.24
N VAL A 162 3.41 -13.39 4.73
CA VAL A 162 3.59 -12.93 6.11
C VAL A 162 2.75 -11.67 6.37
N LEU A 163 2.82 -10.65 5.51
CA LEU A 163 2.01 -9.44 5.61
C LEU A 163 0.51 -9.76 5.69
N CYS A 164 0.03 -10.63 4.79
CA CYS A 164 -1.37 -11.07 4.78
C CYS A 164 -1.74 -11.84 6.05
N ALA A 165 -0.87 -12.73 6.54
CA ALA A 165 -1.12 -13.49 7.76
C ALA A 165 -1.25 -12.56 8.97
N TYR A 166 -0.42 -11.52 9.06
CA TYR A 166 -0.40 -10.58 10.18
C TYR A 166 -1.40 -9.41 10.05
N GLN A 167 -2.26 -9.39 9.03
CA GLN A 167 -3.33 -8.39 8.89
C GLN A 167 -4.15 -8.19 10.18
N PRO A 168 -4.64 -9.25 10.88
CA PRO A 168 -5.43 -9.08 12.11
C PRO A 168 -4.65 -8.43 13.25
N VAL A 169 -3.32 -8.57 13.29
CA VAL A 169 -2.46 -7.92 14.30
C VAL A 169 -2.36 -6.43 14.02
N LEU A 170 -2.23 -6.04 12.75
CA LEU A 170 -2.23 -4.63 12.33
C LEU A 170 -3.58 -3.95 12.64
N GLU A 171 -4.69 -4.65 12.40
CA GLU A 171 -6.05 -4.13 12.66
C GLU A 171 -6.34 -3.93 14.16
N GLN A 172 -5.66 -4.67 15.03
CA GLN A 172 -5.80 -4.58 16.49
C GLN A 172 -4.74 -3.69 17.15
N LEU A 173 -3.77 -3.20 16.37
CA LEU A 173 -2.69 -2.40 16.90
C LEU A 173 -3.20 -1.03 17.37
N VAL A 174 -2.86 -0.65 18.59
CA VAL A 174 -3.24 0.64 19.15
C VAL A 174 -2.23 1.69 18.73
N ALA A 175 -2.66 2.62 17.87
CA ALA A 175 -1.88 3.81 17.54
C ALA A 175 -1.74 4.73 18.77
N ARG A 176 -0.54 5.25 19.02
CA ARG A 176 -0.27 6.18 20.12
C ARG A 176 -0.52 7.64 19.75
N ASP A 177 -0.49 7.95 18.46
CA ASP A 177 -0.80 9.25 17.87
C ASP A 177 -1.33 9.09 16.43
N ASP A 178 -1.76 10.21 15.84
CA ASP A 178 -2.31 10.24 14.48
C ASP A 178 -1.26 9.83 13.41
N ILE A 179 0.04 9.95 13.67
CA ILE A 179 1.11 9.53 12.74
C ILE A 179 1.16 8.00 12.69
N GLU A 180 1.17 7.34 13.83
CA GLU A 180 1.13 5.88 13.89
C GLU A 180 -0.16 5.32 13.28
N GLN A 181 -1.30 5.99 13.50
CA GLN A 181 -2.56 5.62 12.86
C GLN A 181 -2.47 5.72 11.32
N GLY A 182 -1.76 6.72 10.81
CA GLY A 182 -1.50 6.88 9.38
C GLY A 182 -0.56 5.82 8.81
N LEU A 183 0.47 5.42 9.57
CA LEU A 183 1.34 4.31 9.17
C LEU A 183 0.57 2.98 9.13
N ILE A 184 -0.27 2.69 10.12
CA ILE A 184 -1.14 1.51 10.14
C ILE A 184 -2.10 1.54 8.94
N TYR A 185 -2.70 2.69 8.65
CA TYR A 185 -3.56 2.89 7.49
C TYR A 185 -2.83 2.53 6.19
N ASP A 186 -1.66 3.13 5.94
CA ASP A 186 -0.89 2.88 4.72
C ASP A 186 -0.46 1.40 4.59
N ILE A 187 -0.05 0.75 5.69
CA ILE A 187 0.30 -0.67 5.67
C ILE A 187 -0.93 -1.50 5.30
N LEU A 188 -2.08 -1.28 5.97
CA LEU A 188 -3.31 -2.04 5.72
C LEU A 188 -3.83 -1.85 4.31
N THR A 189 -3.72 -0.65 3.73
CA THR A 189 -4.06 -0.40 2.31
C THR A 189 -3.28 -1.34 1.40
N VAL A 190 -1.96 -1.45 1.61
CA VAL A 190 -1.13 -2.35 0.80
C VAL A 190 -1.48 -3.82 1.06
N VAL A 191 -1.63 -4.22 2.32
CA VAL A 191 -1.96 -5.61 2.69
C VAL A 191 -3.27 -6.07 2.04
N LYS A 192 -4.32 -5.24 2.11
CA LYS A 192 -5.63 -5.51 1.50
C LYS A 192 -5.55 -5.54 -0.02
N MET A 193 -4.71 -4.69 -0.63
CA MET A 193 -4.48 -4.71 -2.08
C MET A 193 -3.82 -6.02 -2.54
N VAL A 194 -2.73 -6.46 -1.88
CA VAL A 194 -1.92 -7.60 -2.37
C VAL A 194 -2.49 -8.97 -2.01
N LYS A 195 -3.46 -9.03 -1.11
CA LYS A 195 -4.17 -10.25 -0.73
C LYS A 195 -4.84 -10.88 -1.96
N ASN A 196 -4.74 -12.20 -2.09
CA ASN A 196 -5.39 -12.94 -3.18
C ASN A 196 -6.90 -12.82 -3.02
N GLN A 197 -7.59 -12.40 -4.07
CA GLN A 197 -9.01 -12.06 -4.05
C GLN A 197 -9.57 -11.98 -5.46
N GLN A 198 -10.89 -12.11 -5.61
CA GLN A 198 -11.58 -12.02 -6.90
C GLN A 198 -12.05 -10.59 -7.14
N ARG A 199 -11.59 -9.99 -8.24
CA ARG A 199 -11.94 -8.61 -8.63
C ARG A 199 -12.89 -8.60 -9.81
N ASN A 200 -13.88 -7.73 -9.76
CA ASN A 200 -14.75 -7.44 -10.89
C ASN A 200 -14.06 -6.42 -11.80
N ILE A 201 -13.76 -6.84 -13.03
CA ILE A 201 -13.15 -5.96 -14.03
C ILE A 201 -14.24 -5.19 -14.77
N ILE A 202 -14.17 -3.86 -14.73
CA ILE A 202 -15.10 -2.98 -15.43
C ILE A 202 -14.59 -2.71 -16.85
N SER A 203 -15.49 -2.83 -17.83
CA SER A 203 -15.16 -2.57 -19.23
C SER A 203 -14.86 -1.08 -19.47
N LEU A 204 -13.84 -0.81 -20.30
CA LEU A 204 -13.35 0.55 -20.57
C LEU A 204 -14.30 1.41 -21.42
N ASP A 205 -15.32 0.81 -22.04
CA ASP A 205 -16.39 1.50 -22.79
C ASP A 205 -17.61 1.83 -21.92
N LYS A 206 -17.60 1.41 -20.64
CA LYS A 206 -18.73 1.63 -19.75
C LYS A 206 -18.90 3.09 -19.39
N THR A 207 -20.16 3.52 -19.31
CA THR A 207 -20.54 4.87 -18.92
C THR A 207 -21.70 4.84 -17.94
N TRP A 208 -21.80 5.89 -17.12
CA TRP A 208 -22.91 6.07 -16.18
C TRP A 208 -23.49 7.47 -16.33
N THR A 209 -24.70 7.65 -15.80
CA THR A 209 -25.35 8.97 -15.73
C THR A 209 -26.03 9.16 -14.39
N SER A 210 -26.08 10.42 -13.96
CA SER A 210 -26.90 10.90 -12.85
C SER A 210 -27.89 11.95 -13.38
N GLU A 211 -28.38 12.81 -12.48
CA GLU A 211 -29.31 13.88 -12.81
C GLU A 211 -28.68 14.85 -13.82
N HIS A 212 -27.50 15.40 -13.50
CA HIS A 212 -26.82 16.42 -14.29
C HIS A 212 -25.53 15.94 -14.96
N LEU A 213 -24.97 14.82 -14.54
CA LEU A 213 -23.64 14.38 -14.95
C LEU A 213 -23.66 13.10 -15.78
N LYS A 214 -22.73 13.03 -16.74
CA LYS A 214 -22.30 11.82 -17.42
C LYS A 214 -20.90 11.44 -16.90
N TYR A 215 -20.70 10.16 -16.64
CA TYR A 215 -19.46 9.61 -16.11
C TYR A 215 -18.87 8.69 -17.18
N VAL A 216 -17.64 8.97 -17.58
CA VAL A 216 -16.93 8.21 -18.61
C VAL A 216 -15.56 7.83 -18.10
N ILE A 217 -15.04 6.68 -18.55
CA ILE A 217 -13.70 6.24 -18.18
C ILE A 217 -12.66 7.26 -18.66
N VAL A 218 -11.67 7.57 -17.81
CA VAL A 218 -10.59 8.49 -18.15
C VAL A 218 -9.75 7.98 -19.33
N GLU A 219 -9.40 8.87 -20.24
CA GLU A 219 -8.56 8.58 -21.41
C GLU A 219 -7.72 9.80 -21.81
N ASP A 220 -6.76 9.59 -22.70
CA ASP A 220 -5.76 10.59 -23.09
C ASP A 220 -6.37 11.89 -23.67
N THR A 221 -7.59 11.83 -24.22
CA THR A 221 -8.29 12.99 -24.78
C THR A 221 -8.59 14.07 -23.73
N TYR A 222 -8.68 13.70 -22.45
CA TYR A 222 -8.93 14.61 -21.33
C TYR A 222 -7.67 15.19 -20.69
N LEU A 223 -6.47 14.90 -21.23
CA LEU A 223 -5.21 15.41 -20.66
C LEU A 223 -5.20 16.94 -20.56
N GLU A 224 -5.73 17.63 -21.56
CA GLU A 224 -5.78 19.11 -21.57
C GLU A 224 -6.74 19.65 -20.50
N ASP A 225 -7.86 18.97 -20.24
CA ASP A 225 -8.78 19.32 -19.16
C ASP A 225 -8.11 19.19 -17.80
N PHE A 226 -7.32 18.12 -17.59
CA PHE A 226 -6.55 17.92 -16.36
C PHE A 226 -5.48 19.00 -16.20
N LEU A 227 -4.71 19.29 -17.24
CA LEU A 227 -3.69 20.35 -17.24
C LEU A 227 -4.27 21.73 -16.90
N THR A 228 -5.45 22.03 -17.47
CA THR A 228 -6.12 23.31 -17.29
C THR A 228 -6.73 23.45 -15.89
N ASN A 229 -7.34 22.39 -15.36
CA ASN A 229 -8.21 22.49 -14.18
C ASN A 229 -7.58 21.98 -12.88
N LEU A 230 -6.48 21.22 -12.90
CA LEU A 230 -5.71 20.86 -11.70
C LEU A 230 -4.81 22.01 -11.25
N THR A 231 -5.44 23.12 -10.89
CA THR A 231 -4.78 24.31 -10.35
C THR A 231 -4.29 24.05 -8.92
N PRO A 232 -3.37 24.88 -8.38
CA PRO A 232 -2.93 24.76 -6.98
C PRO A 232 -4.07 24.82 -5.96
N GLU A 233 -5.18 25.51 -6.28
CA GLU A 233 -6.39 25.53 -5.46
C GLU A 233 -7.06 24.16 -5.41
N ILE A 234 -7.21 23.49 -6.56
CA ILE A 234 -7.81 22.16 -6.66
C ILE A 234 -6.89 21.09 -6.07
N THR A 235 -5.60 21.10 -6.42
CA THR A 235 -4.65 20.09 -5.94
C THR A 235 -4.35 20.23 -4.46
N ARG A 236 -4.69 21.37 -3.83
CA ARG A 236 -4.47 21.64 -2.40
C ARG A 236 -4.80 20.43 -1.53
N PHE A 237 -5.96 19.79 -1.75
CA PHE A 237 -6.46 18.66 -0.97
C PHE A 237 -6.32 17.29 -1.66
N LEU A 238 -5.71 17.23 -2.85
CA LEU A 238 -5.41 15.98 -3.53
C LEU A 238 -4.14 15.32 -2.96
N SER A 239 -4.01 14.02 -3.22
CA SER A 239 -2.85 13.20 -2.85
C SER A 239 -1.57 13.53 -3.64
N PHE A 240 -1.67 14.40 -4.64
CA PHE A 240 -0.53 14.86 -5.45
C PHE A 240 -0.68 16.32 -5.84
N ASP A 241 0.45 16.99 -6.09
CA ASP A 241 0.49 18.32 -6.70
C ASP A 241 0.88 18.19 -8.18
N ALA A 242 -0.08 18.46 -9.07
CA ALA A 242 0.13 18.36 -10.51
C ALA A 242 1.11 19.43 -11.02
N ASN A 243 0.98 20.68 -10.56
CA ASN A 243 1.82 21.83 -10.94
C ASN A 243 2.04 21.99 -12.46
N GLY A 244 1.03 21.67 -13.28
CA GLY A 244 1.15 21.71 -14.74
C GLY A 244 2.11 20.68 -15.34
N ASN A 245 2.53 19.67 -14.57
CA ASN A 245 3.45 18.62 -15.00
C ASN A 245 2.75 17.64 -15.95
N GLN A 246 2.84 17.92 -17.25
CA GLN A 246 2.25 17.09 -18.30
C GLN A 246 2.73 15.63 -18.29
N PRO A 247 4.04 15.31 -18.15
CA PRO A 247 4.49 13.92 -18.00
C PRO A 247 3.81 13.17 -16.85
N LEU A 248 3.69 13.81 -15.67
CA LEU A 248 3.02 13.22 -14.51
C LEU A 248 1.54 12.93 -14.79
N LEU A 249 0.81 13.88 -15.39
CA LEU A 249 -0.62 13.70 -15.68
C LEU A 249 -0.88 12.67 -16.78
N LYS A 250 -0.02 12.62 -17.80
CA LYS A 250 -0.10 11.57 -18.83
C LYS A 250 0.13 10.20 -18.21
N GLU A 251 1.11 10.07 -17.31
CA GLU A 251 1.34 8.81 -16.59
C GLU A 251 0.19 8.46 -15.66
N TYR A 252 -0.40 9.44 -14.94
CA TYR A 252 -1.59 9.24 -14.12
C TYR A 252 -2.76 8.66 -14.93
N ILE A 253 -3.07 9.23 -16.10
CA ILE A 253 -4.15 8.72 -16.98
C ILE A 253 -3.83 7.30 -17.45
N ARG A 254 -2.59 7.06 -17.89
CA ARG A 254 -2.15 5.74 -18.35
C ARG A 254 -2.25 4.68 -17.25
N ARG A 255 -1.74 4.98 -16.04
CA ARG A 255 -1.79 4.09 -14.87
C ARG A 255 -3.22 3.85 -14.41
N SER A 256 -4.07 4.87 -14.39
CA SER A 256 -5.50 4.74 -14.07
C SER A 256 -6.18 3.70 -14.96
N ARG A 257 -5.89 3.70 -16.27
CA ARG A 257 -6.47 2.70 -17.20
C ARG A 257 -5.96 1.28 -16.94
N ILE A 258 -4.69 1.12 -16.57
CA ILE A 258 -4.14 -0.18 -16.16
C ILE A 258 -4.84 -0.67 -14.90
N GLU A 259 -4.98 0.18 -13.88
CA GLU A 259 -5.64 -0.16 -12.63
C GLU A 259 -7.12 -0.52 -12.81
N ILE A 260 -7.81 0.12 -13.76
CA ILE A 260 -9.17 -0.28 -14.17
C ILE A 260 -9.17 -1.69 -14.77
N THR A 261 -8.26 -2.00 -15.69
CA THR A 261 -8.16 -3.36 -16.26
C THR A 261 -7.76 -4.42 -15.22
N ASN A 262 -7.13 -4.00 -14.12
CA ASN A 262 -6.76 -4.85 -13.02
C ASN A 262 -7.89 -5.00 -11.97
N GLY A 263 -8.96 -4.21 -12.11
CA GLY A 263 -10.04 -4.14 -11.12
C GLY A 263 -9.62 -3.53 -9.78
N THR A 264 -8.51 -2.78 -9.73
CA THR A 264 -7.99 -2.15 -8.50
C THR A 264 -8.39 -0.69 -8.35
N ALA A 265 -8.85 -0.05 -9.43
CA ALA A 265 -9.40 1.30 -9.39
C ALA A 265 -10.50 1.50 -10.43
N LEU A 266 -11.27 2.57 -10.29
CA LEU A 266 -12.17 3.11 -11.30
C LEU A 266 -11.95 4.62 -11.37
N VAL A 267 -11.45 5.14 -12.49
CA VAL A 267 -11.19 6.58 -12.64
C VAL A 267 -12.07 7.14 -13.76
N LEU A 268 -12.89 8.11 -13.39
CA LEU A 268 -13.96 8.65 -14.22
C LEU A 268 -13.75 10.15 -14.46
N VAL A 269 -14.02 10.57 -15.68
CA VAL A 269 -14.24 11.97 -16.05
C VAL A 269 -15.72 12.29 -15.93
N LEU A 270 -15.99 13.47 -15.38
CA LEU A 270 -17.32 14.01 -15.16
C LEU A 270 -17.62 15.03 -16.24
N LEU A 271 -18.68 14.82 -17.00
CA LEU A 271 -19.17 15.73 -18.04
C LEU A 271 -20.55 16.22 -17.66
N ASP A 272 -20.83 17.48 -17.95
CA ASP A 272 -22.19 18.01 -17.95
C ASP A 272 -23.01 17.26 -19.02
N LYS A 273 -24.17 16.74 -18.62
CA LYS A 273 -24.95 15.83 -19.46
C LYS A 273 -25.57 16.51 -20.68
N GLU A 274 -25.80 17.83 -20.63
CA GLU A 274 -26.41 18.59 -21.72
C GLU A 274 -25.36 19.19 -22.65
N THR A 275 -24.28 19.72 -22.08
CA THR A 275 -23.28 20.49 -22.82
C THR A 275 -22.01 19.71 -23.15
N ASN A 276 -21.82 18.52 -22.54
CA ASN A 276 -20.55 17.77 -22.51
C ASN A 276 -19.36 18.58 -21.97
N GLU A 277 -19.62 19.66 -21.21
CA GLU A 277 -18.56 20.44 -20.58
C GLU A 277 -17.86 19.59 -19.51
N PHE A 278 -16.53 19.58 -19.49
CA PHE A 278 -15.75 18.93 -18.44
C PHE A 278 -16.03 19.58 -17.07
N ILE A 279 -16.35 18.77 -16.06
CA ILE A 279 -16.69 19.21 -14.69
C ILE A 279 -15.59 18.88 -13.69
N GLY A 280 -14.90 17.75 -13.88
CA GLY A 280 -13.89 17.26 -12.95
C GLY A 280 -13.64 15.76 -13.12
N SER A 281 -13.11 15.13 -12.09
CA SER A 281 -12.89 13.69 -12.07
C SER A 281 -13.21 13.10 -10.70
N CYS A 282 -13.63 11.85 -10.71
CA CYS A 282 -13.91 11.09 -9.51
C CYS A 282 -13.53 9.63 -9.71
N GLY A 283 -13.54 8.86 -8.65
CA GLY A 283 -13.21 7.47 -8.77
C GLY A 283 -13.31 6.66 -7.50
N LEU A 284 -12.99 5.40 -7.68
CA LEU A 284 -12.79 4.40 -6.67
C LEU A 284 -11.31 4.02 -6.69
N SER A 285 -10.62 4.11 -5.56
CA SER A 285 -9.24 3.63 -5.41
C SER A 285 -9.18 2.45 -4.44
N ASP A 286 -8.07 1.71 -4.52
CA ASP A 286 -7.76 0.59 -3.62
C ASP A 286 -8.88 -0.47 -3.55
N ILE A 287 -9.52 -0.77 -4.70
CA ILE A 287 -10.63 -1.72 -4.78
C ILE A 287 -10.17 -3.12 -4.33
N ASN A 288 -10.80 -3.61 -3.27
CA ASN A 288 -10.61 -4.95 -2.73
C ASN A 288 -11.89 -5.48 -2.06
N GLU A 289 -11.91 -6.77 -1.69
CA GLU A 289 -13.08 -7.44 -1.08
C GLU A 289 -13.51 -6.85 0.27
N GLU A 290 -12.62 -6.15 0.96
CA GLU A 290 -12.90 -5.58 2.28
C GLU A 290 -13.37 -4.12 2.19
N SER A 291 -12.73 -3.34 1.32
CA SER A 291 -13.03 -1.92 1.17
C SER A 291 -12.71 -1.35 -0.22
N VAL A 292 -13.25 -0.16 -0.48
CA VAL A 292 -12.88 0.72 -1.59
C VAL A 292 -12.90 2.17 -1.11
N GLU A 293 -12.01 3.04 -1.59
CA GLU A 293 -12.03 4.46 -1.25
C GLU A 293 -12.65 5.32 -2.36
N ILE A 294 -13.54 6.25 -2.00
CA ILE A 294 -14.10 7.25 -2.91
C ILE A 294 -13.21 8.50 -2.93
N GLY A 295 -12.86 8.96 -4.13
CA GLY A 295 -12.20 10.24 -4.36
C GLY A 295 -12.91 11.08 -5.42
N LEU A 296 -12.88 12.41 -5.28
CA LEU A 296 -13.38 13.34 -6.28
C LEU A 296 -12.71 14.71 -6.23
N TRP A 297 -12.68 15.38 -7.37
CA TRP A 297 -12.42 16.81 -7.48
C TRP A 297 -13.28 17.42 -8.58
N ILE A 298 -13.62 18.69 -8.39
CA ILE A 298 -14.49 19.46 -9.27
C ILE A 298 -13.77 20.77 -9.59
N LYS A 299 -13.70 21.15 -10.86
CA LYS A 299 -13.04 22.40 -11.27
C LYS A 299 -13.68 23.60 -10.57
N THR A 300 -12.88 24.63 -10.28
CA THR A 300 -13.29 25.77 -9.43
C THR A 300 -14.63 26.38 -9.87
N SER A 301 -14.85 26.60 -11.18
CA SER A 301 -16.07 27.22 -11.71
C SER A 301 -17.36 26.40 -11.56
N LYS A 302 -17.25 25.15 -11.12
CA LYS A 302 -18.38 24.22 -10.94
C LYS A 302 -18.56 23.76 -9.49
N GLN A 303 -17.77 24.27 -8.55
CA GLN A 303 -17.96 24.02 -7.13
C GLN A 303 -19.19 24.75 -6.57
N SER A 304 -19.63 24.36 -5.36
CA SER A 304 -20.79 24.94 -4.67
C SER A 304 -22.14 24.81 -5.39
N LYS A 305 -22.25 23.86 -6.34
CA LYS A 305 -23.48 23.57 -7.12
C LYS A 305 -24.15 22.24 -6.76
N GLY A 306 -23.72 21.58 -5.67
CA GLY A 306 -24.25 20.28 -5.24
C GLY A 306 -23.61 19.05 -5.90
N TYR A 307 -22.77 19.23 -6.92
CA TYR A 307 -22.14 18.12 -7.64
C TYR A 307 -21.35 17.16 -6.75
N GLY A 308 -20.66 17.62 -5.70
CA GLY A 308 -19.93 16.71 -4.80
C GLY A 308 -20.83 15.67 -4.13
N THR A 309 -22.05 16.07 -3.75
CA THR A 309 -23.06 15.16 -3.19
C THR A 309 -23.62 14.23 -4.28
N GLU A 310 -23.92 14.75 -5.47
CA GLU A 310 -24.40 13.96 -6.61
C GLU A 310 -23.40 12.87 -7.05
N ILE A 311 -22.12 13.25 -7.18
CA ILE A 311 -21.00 12.35 -7.52
C ILE A 311 -20.84 11.26 -6.47
N THR A 312 -20.80 11.64 -5.18
CA THR A 312 -20.63 10.67 -4.09
C THR A 312 -21.78 9.67 -4.05
N LYS A 313 -23.03 10.13 -4.22
CA LYS A 313 -24.19 9.25 -4.33
C LYS A 313 -24.02 8.25 -5.48
N LYS A 314 -23.61 8.71 -6.66
CA LYS A 314 -23.40 7.85 -7.82
C LYS A 314 -22.28 6.83 -7.59
N LEU A 315 -21.16 7.22 -6.97
CA LEU A 315 -20.08 6.29 -6.65
C LEU A 315 -20.50 5.20 -5.65
N ILE A 316 -21.34 5.53 -4.66
CA ILE A 316 -21.94 4.55 -3.75
C ILE A 316 -22.83 3.57 -4.53
N GLU A 317 -23.67 4.07 -5.44
CA GLU A 317 -24.52 3.25 -6.30
C GLU A 317 -23.69 2.30 -7.17
N ILE A 318 -22.67 2.82 -7.86
CA ILE A 318 -21.74 2.03 -8.70
C ILE A 318 -21.09 0.94 -7.84
N THR A 319 -20.56 1.31 -6.67
CA THR A 319 -19.89 0.36 -5.78
C THR A 319 -20.83 -0.79 -5.40
N LYS A 320 -22.03 -0.48 -4.92
CA LYS A 320 -23.04 -1.49 -4.52
C LYS A 320 -23.45 -2.41 -5.66
N SER A 321 -23.47 -1.92 -6.89
CA SER A 321 -23.93 -2.71 -8.04
C SER A 321 -22.83 -3.49 -8.77
N GLU A 322 -21.57 -3.03 -8.71
CA GLU A 322 -20.52 -3.49 -9.62
C GLU A 322 -19.27 -4.00 -8.92
N ILE A 323 -19.05 -3.61 -7.66
CA ILE A 323 -17.81 -3.89 -6.94
C ILE A 323 -18.08 -4.93 -5.87
N ASN A 324 -17.27 -6.00 -5.87
CA ASN A 324 -17.25 -6.99 -4.81
C ASN A 324 -16.46 -6.42 -3.62
N THR A 325 -17.14 -5.74 -2.70
CA THR A 325 -16.51 -5.18 -1.50
C THR A 325 -17.50 -5.11 -0.34
N SER A 326 -16.98 -5.07 0.89
CA SER A 326 -17.78 -5.06 2.12
C SER A 326 -18.02 -3.65 2.69
N SER A 327 -17.25 -2.66 2.24
CA SER A 327 -17.34 -1.29 2.76
C SER A 327 -16.83 -0.23 1.78
N ILE A 328 -17.25 1.01 1.99
CA ILE A 328 -16.76 2.19 1.29
C ILE A 328 -16.07 3.10 2.29
N LEU A 329 -14.87 3.55 1.95
CA LEU A 329 -14.08 4.52 2.69
C LEU A 329 -14.20 5.89 2.04
N TYR A 330 -14.16 6.91 2.88
CA TYR A 330 -14.05 8.30 2.48
C TYR A 330 -12.98 8.96 3.35
N ALA A 331 -11.78 9.15 2.80
CA ALA A 331 -10.70 9.82 3.49
C ALA A 331 -10.61 11.29 3.02
N VAL A 332 -10.57 12.22 3.96
CA VAL A 332 -10.60 13.66 3.66
C VAL A 332 -9.71 14.43 4.60
N GLU A 333 -9.00 15.44 4.09
CA GLU A 333 -8.25 16.36 4.95
C GLU A 333 -9.19 17.17 5.85
N LYS A 334 -8.87 17.29 7.15
CA LYS A 334 -9.66 18.03 8.16
C LYS A 334 -10.00 19.46 7.71
N GLY A 335 -9.08 20.11 6.99
CA GLY A 335 -9.25 21.48 6.48
C GLY A 335 -10.13 21.61 5.23
N ASN A 336 -10.63 20.51 4.64
CA ASN A 336 -11.50 20.54 3.47
C ASN A 336 -12.98 20.54 3.87
N GLU A 337 -13.45 21.67 4.43
CA GLU A 337 -14.81 21.83 4.96
C GLU A 337 -15.91 21.43 3.96
N ALA A 338 -15.72 21.75 2.67
CA ALA A 338 -16.66 21.41 1.61
C ALA A 338 -16.85 19.89 1.46
N SER A 339 -15.78 19.12 1.65
CA SER A 339 -15.77 17.67 1.49
C SER A 339 -16.12 16.93 2.79
N VAL A 340 -15.69 17.42 3.96
CA VAL A 340 -15.93 16.81 5.28
C VAL A 340 -17.42 16.63 5.59
N SER A 341 -18.29 17.50 5.06
CA SER A 341 -19.74 17.40 5.29
C SER A 341 -20.45 16.33 4.44
N ILE A 342 -19.82 15.82 3.39
CA ILE A 342 -20.45 14.92 2.42
C ILE A 342 -20.74 13.53 3.01
N PRO A 343 -19.80 12.84 3.69
CA PRO A 343 -20.02 11.48 4.20
C PRO A 343 -21.24 11.36 5.13
N ASN A 344 -21.47 12.37 5.97
CA ASN A 344 -22.60 12.43 6.91
C ASN A 344 -23.97 12.36 6.22
N LYS A 345 -24.09 12.81 4.96
CA LYS A 345 -25.33 12.76 4.19
C LYS A 345 -25.71 11.34 3.73
N PHE A 346 -24.74 10.43 3.73
CA PHE A 346 -24.88 9.07 3.21
C PHE A 346 -24.75 7.99 4.28
N GLY A 347 -24.77 8.37 5.55
CA GLY A 347 -24.70 7.44 6.68
C GLY A 347 -23.32 6.85 6.93
N PHE A 348 -22.26 7.47 6.40
CA PHE A 348 -20.91 7.11 6.80
C PHE A 348 -20.69 7.45 8.27
N ILE A 349 -19.87 6.64 8.94
CA ILE A 349 -19.48 6.81 10.33
C ILE A 349 -18.00 7.20 10.37
N HIS A 350 -17.65 8.18 11.20
CA HIS A 350 -16.24 8.51 11.45
C HIS A 350 -15.53 7.32 12.11
N ALA A 351 -14.43 6.87 11.50
CA ALA A 351 -13.65 5.75 11.99
C ALA A 351 -12.52 6.23 12.91
N TYR A 352 -11.64 7.07 12.37
CA TYR A 352 -10.51 7.65 13.10
C TYR A 352 -9.93 8.86 12.33
N ASP A 353 -9.15 9.65 13.05
CA ASP A 353 -8.27 10.66 12.48
C ASP A 353 -6.86 10.07 12.29
N PHE A 354 -6.11 10.57 11.32
CA PHE A 354 -4.75 10.11 11.06
C PHE A 354 -3.93 11.17 10.31
N ILE A 355 -2.61 11.04 10.32
CA ILE A 355 -1.69 11.91 9.59
C ILE A 355 -1.02 11.10 8.48
N ILE A 356 -1.16 11.57 7.24
CA ILE A 356 -0.34 11.09 6.13
C ILE A 356 0.94 11.93 6.08
N GLU A 357 2.07 11.24 6.05
CA GLU A 357 3.38 11.87 5.97
C GLU A 357 3.72 12.39 4.56
N PRO A 358 4.68 13.33 4.44
CA PRO A 358 5.11 13.83 3.15
C PRO A 358 5.53 12.71 2.20
N SER A 359 5.13 12.83 0.95
CA SER A 359 5.55 11.96 -0.15
C SER A 359 6.16 12.79 -1.29
N PRO A 360 6.88 12.16 -2.24
CA PRO A 360 7.36 12.85 -3.44
C PRO A 360 6.24 13.50 -4.26
N LEU A 361 5.00 12.99 -4.15
CA LEU A 361 3.83 13.53 -4.85
C LEU A 361 3.18 14.69 -4.07
N LYS A 362 3.33 14.72 -2.73
CA LYS A 362 2.72 15.70 -1.84
C LYS A 362 3.65 16.00 -0.66
N ASN A 363 4.43 17.06 -0.78
CA ASN A 363 5.50 17.36 0.18
C ASN A 363 5.03 18.12 1.43
N ARG A 364 4.03 17.58 2.13
CA ARG A 364 3.58 18.09 3.43
C ARG A 364 2.84 17.01 4.23
N MET A 365 2.82 17.17 5.54
CA MET A 365 1.90 16.42 6.41
C MET A 365 0.44 16.77 6.06
N ARG A 366 -0.44 15.78 6.16
CA ARG A 366 -1.87 15.93 5.91
C ARG A 366 -2.64 15.33 7.07
N GLU A 367 -3.38 16.17 7.79
CA GLU A 367 -4.30 15.71 8.82
C GLU A 367 -5.61 15.25 8.16
N MET A 368 -5.91 13.98 8.29
CA MET A 368 -6.99 13.29 7.62
C MET A 368 -8.05 12.84 8.63
N GLN A 369 -9.26 12.65 8.11
CA GLN A 369 -10.34 11.93 8.77
C GLN A 369 -10.79 10.81 7.84
N GLN A 370 -10.95 9.61 8.38
CA GLN A 370 -11.56 8.50 7.65
C GLN A 370 -13.01 8.33 8.08
N PHE A 371 -13.88 8.16 7.11
CA PHE A 371 -15.25 7.73 7.31
C PHE A 371 -15.50 6.40 6.59
N ILE A 372 -16.34 5.55 7.15
CA ILE A 372 -16.69 4.23 6.60
C ILE A 372 -18.20 4.07 6.45
N LEU A 373 -18.61 3.45 5.34
CA LEU A 373 -19.97 2.99 5.08
C LEU A 373 -19.94 1.48 4.80
N THR A 374 -20.49 0.68 5.70
CA THR A 374 -20.66 -0.77 5.49
C THR A 374 -21.79 -1.03 4.49
N LEU A 375 -21.60 -2.00 3.58
CA LEU A 375 -22.50 -2.29 2.47
C LEU A 375 -23.55 -3.36 2.75
#